data_AF-A0A4S1EV40-F1
#
_entry.id   AF-A0A4S1EV40-F1
#
_cell.length_a   1.000
_cell.length_b   1.000
_cell.length_c   1.000
_cell.angle_alpha   90.00
_cell.angle_beta   90.00
_cell.angle_gamma   90.00
#
_symmetry.space_group_name_H-M   'P 1'
#
loop_
_entity.id
_entity.type
_entity.pdbx_description
1 polymer ?
#
loop_
_entity_poly.entity_id
_entity_poly.type
_entity_poly.pdbx_seq_one_letter_code
_entity_poly.pdbx_strand_id
1 'polypeptide(L)'
;AAPRLEYGADGLSGLARAFLHSGARAILISHWPVDTRATTNLMKLLASSKEKTMAGAFNAAARELRDQPSFAHPAFWAPFDLVGRGDESLVGR
;
A
#
# COMPACT_ATOMS: atom_id res chain seq x y z
N ALA A 1 -30.81 11.37 -20.44
CA ALA A 1 -29.43 11.56 -19.95
C ALA A 1 -29.27 10.74 -18.69
N ALA A 2 -28.40 9.73 -18.70
CA ALA A 2 -28.18 8.88 -17.52
C ALA A 2 -27.47 9.70 -16.42
N PRO A 3 -27.83 9.54 -15.14
CA PRO A 3 -27.18 10.24 -14.05
C PRO A 3 -25.69 9.87 -14.02
N ARG A 4 -24.83 10.90 -14.00
CA ARG A 4 -23.39 10.74 -13.77
C ARG A 4 -23.23 10.11 -12.40
N LEU A 5 -22.78 8.87 -12.35
CA LEU A 5 -22.37 8.23 -11.11
C LEU A 5 -21.17 9.02 -10.60
N GLU A 6 -21.41 9.94 -9.68
CA GLU A 6 -20.38 10.46 -8.80
C GLU A 6 -19.99 9.32 -7.86
N TYR A 7 -19.17 8.39 -8.38
CA TYR A 7 -18.44 7.47 -7.52
C TYR A 7 -17.59 8.34 -6.60
N GLY A 8 -17.97 8.36 -5.33
CA GLY A 8 -17.47 9.26 -4.31
C GLY A 8 -15.97 9.54 -4.45
N ALA A 9 -15.67 10.72 -4.96
CA ALA A 9 -14.34 11.33 -4.91
C ALA A 9 -14.03 11.88 -3.50
N ASP A 10 -14.60 11.28 -2.45
CA ASP A 10 -14.12 11.42 -1.09
C ASP A 10 -13.01 10.37 -0.89
N GLY A 11 -11.86 10.62 -1.53
CA GLY A 11 -10.78 9.67 -1.82
C GLY A 11 -10.05 9.02 -0.62
N LEU A 12 -10.62 9.06 0.57
CA LEU A 12 -10.14 8.30 1.73
C LEU A 12 -11.33 7.87 2.57
N SER A 13 -11.52 6.55 2.73
CA SER A 13 -12.60 6.03 3.57
C SER A 13 -12.53 6.61 4.99
N GLY A 14 -13.67 6.75 5.66
CA GLY A 14 -13.73 7.23 7.05
C GLY A 14 -12.84 6.41 8.00
N LEU A 15 -12.65 5.12 7.69
CA LEU A 15 -11.74 4.22 8.42
C LEU A 15 -10.28 4.68 8.29
N ALA A 16 -9.80 4.92 7.07
CA ALA A 16 -8.43 5.36 6.87
C ALA A 16 -8.19 6.76 7.49
N ARG A 17 -9.19 7.65 7.43
CA ARG A 17 -9.14 8.91 8.18
C ARG A 17 -9.02 8.68 9.69
N ALA A 18 -9.76 7.73 10.27
CA ALA A 18 -9.71 7.44 11.71
C ALA A 18 -8.31 6.98 12.16
N PHE A 19 -7.65 6.12 11.38
CA PHE A 19 -6.29 5.67 11.68
C PHE A 19 -5.26 6.82 11.60
N LEU A 20 -5.34 7.67 10.57
CA LEU A 20 -4.46 8.84 10.50
C LEU A 20 -4.74 9.80 11.66
N HIS A 21 -6.01 10.01 12.02
CA HIS A 21 -6.40 10.84 13.16
C HIS A 21 -5.90 10.27 14.50
N SER A 22 -5.85 8.94 14.66
CA SER A 22 -5.29 8.29 15.84
C SER A 22 -3.76 8.26 15.87
N GLY A 23 -3.08 8.94 14.94
CA GLY A 23 -1.63 9.07 14.91
C GLY A 23 -0.88 8.07 14.02
N ALA A 24 -1.58 7.27 13.20
CA ALA A 24 -0.89 6.49 12.19
C ALA A 24 -0.20 7.43 11.19
N ARG A 25 1.10 7.22 10.94
CA ARG A 25 1.87 8.05 9.99
C ARG A 25 1.56 7.70 8.54
N ALA A 26 1.31 6.42 8.27
CA ALA A 26 0.92 5.92 6.97
C ALA A 26 0.04 4.66 7.12
N ILE A 27 -0.74 4.36 6.08
CA ILE A 27 -1.66 3.23 5.98
C ILE A 27 -1.42 2.55 4.65
N LEU A 28 -1.27 1.23 4.66
CA LEU A 28 -1.22 0.41 3.46
C LEU A 28 -2.60 -0.23 3.25
N ILE A 29 -3.21 0.01 2.10
CA ILE A 29 -4.54 -0.50 1.72
C ILE A 29 -4.47 -1.29 0.42
N SER A 30 -5.46 -2.12 0.15
CA SER A 30 -5.65 -2.80 -1.14
C SER A 30 -6.99 -2.44 -1.76
N HIS A 31 -7.01 -2.14 -3.05
CA HIS A 31 -8.24 -1.82 -3.81
C HIS A 31 -9.14 -3.04 -4.07
N TRP A 32 -8.55 -4.23 -4.15
CA TRP A 32 -9.27 -5.51 -4.30
C TRP A 32 -8.68 -6.58 -3.38
N PRO A 33 -9.41 -7.68 -3.12
CA PRO A 33 -8.87 -8.82 -2.38
C PRO A 33 -7.64 -9.41 -3.09
N VAL A 34 -6.61 -9.72 -2.31
CA VAL A 34 -5.33 -10.24 -2.82
C VAL A 34 -5.07 -11.61 -2.22
N ASP A 35 -4.40 -12.49 -2.99
CA ASP A 35 -3.91 -13.78 -2.48
C ASP A 35 -3.10 -13.59 -1.18
N THR A 36 -3.37 -14.44 -0.19
CA THR A 36 -2.75 -14.35 1.14
C THR A 36 -1.24 -14.56 1.09
N ARG A 37 -0.72 -15.42 0.19
CA ARG A 37 0.72 -15.67 0.06
C ARG A 37 1.42 -14.45 -0.56
N ALA A 38 0.83 -13.86 -1.59
CA ALA A 38 1.33 -12.61 -2.17
C ALA A 38 1.37 -11.49 -1.12
N THR A 39 0.29 -11.32 -0.37
CA THR A 39 0.18 -10.30 0.70
C THR A 39 1.21 -10.55 1.81
N THR A 40 1.33 -11.79 2.28
CA THR A 40 2.31 -12.15 3.32
C THR A 40 3.74 -11.88 2.85
N ASN A 41 4.03 -12.18 1.59
CA ASN A 41 5.35 -11.96 1.02
C ASN A 41 5.65 -10.47 0.90
N LEU A 42 4.71 -9.67 0.40
CA LEU A 42 4.83 -8.21 0.35
C LEU A 42 5.17 -7.62 1.72
N MET A 43 4.46 -8.04 2.76
CA MET A 43 4.68 -7.54 4.12
C MET A 43 6.05 -7.94 4.67
N LYS A 44 6.52 -9.16 4.36
CA LYS A 44 7.88 -9.59 4.74
C LYS A 44 8.95 -8.75 4.05
N LEU A 45 8.82 -8.57 2.73
CA LEU A 45 9.74 -7.76 1.92
C LEU A 45 9.78 -6.31 2.41
N LEU A 46 8.60 -5.74 2.71
CA LEU A 46 8.47 -4.40 3.28
C LEU A 46 9.21 -4.29 4.62
N ALA A 47 8.99 -5.24 5.52
CA ALA A 47 9.62 -5.26 6.85
C ALA A 47 11.14 -5.50 6.80
N SER A 48 11.64 -6.21 5.78
CA SER A 48 13.08 -6.46 5.60
C SER A 48 13.80 -5.38 4.79
N SER A 49 13.08 -4.37 4.29
CA SER A 49 13.66 -3.33 3.45
C SER A 49 14.68 -2.48 4.22
N LYS A 50 15.77 -2.12 3.54
CA LYS A 50 16.81 -1.20 4.04
C LYS A 50 16.57 0.25 3.62
N GLU A 51 15.46 0.51 2.94
CA GLU A 51 15.10 1.85 2.49
C GLU A 51 14.86 2.77 3.67
N LYS A 52 15.20 4.05 3.48
CA LYS A 52 15.10 5.05 4.55
C LYS A 52 13.70 5.58 4.72
N THR A 53 12.78 5.33 3.79
CA THR A 53 11.40 5.84 3.85
C THR A 53 10.42 4.70 3.66
N MET A 54 9.21 4.81 4.21
CA MET A 54 8.17 3.79 4.05
C MET A 54 7.75 3.66 2.57
N ALA A 55 7.70 4.77 1.84
CA ALA A 55 7.41 4.80 0.41
C ALA A 55 8.52 4.11 -0.40
N GLY A 56 9.79 4.33 -0.05
CA GLY A 56 10.91 3.61 -0.64
C GLY A 56 10.81 2.11 -0.37
N ALA A 57 10.58 1.73 0.89
CA ALA A 57 10.44 0.34 1.31
C ALA A 57 9.30 -0.37 0.57
N PHE A 58 8.14 0.28 0.46
CA PHE A 58 6.98 -0.24 -0.26
C PHE A 58 7.26 -0.40 -1.75
N ASN A 59 7.84 0.61 -2.40
CA ASN A 59 8.20 0.53 -3.82
C ASN A 59 9.22 -0.59 -4.10
N ALA A 60 10.21 -0.77 -3.23
CA ALA A 60 11.18 -1.86 -3.34
C ALA A 60 10.50 -3.23 -3.18
N ALA A 61 9.68 -3.39 -2.13
CA ALA A 61 8.95 -4.63 -1.85
C ALA A 61 7.96 -5.01 -2.96
N ALA A 62 7.20 -4.05 -3.49
CA ALA A 62 6.26 -4.28 -4.58
C ALA A 62 6.97 -4.67 -5.89
N ARG A 63 8.12 -4.06 -6.19
CA ARG A 63 8.95 -4.44 -7.35
C ARG A 63 9.50 -5.85 -7.20
N GLU A 64 10.06 -6.18 -6.04
CA GLU A 64 10.60 -7.51 -5.79
C GLU A 64 9.50 -8.59 -5.82
N LEU A 65 8.30 -8.29 -5.33
CA LEU A 65 7.16 -9.20 -5.45
C LEU A 65 6.76 -9.42 -6.91
N ARG A 66 6.67 -8.34 -7.70
CA ARG A 66 6.36 -8.39 -9.13
C ARG A 66 7.38 -9.20 -9.92
N ASP A 67 8.64 -9.16 -9.53
CA ASP A 67 9.71 -9.85 -10.24
C ASP A 67 9.74 -11.37 -9.92
N GLN A 68 8.92 -11.84 -8.98
CA GLN A 68 8.73 -13.27 -8.71
C GLN A 68 7.75 -13.90 -9.72
N PRO A 69 8.13 -14.99 -10.43
CA PRO A 69 7.29 -15.61 -11.46
C PRO A 69 5.87 -15.98 -10.99
N SER A 70 5.74 -16.45 -9.74
CA SER A 70 4.46 -16.84 -9.14
C SER A 70 3.52 -15.67 -8.86
N PHE A 71 4.05 -14.43 -8.81
CA PHE A 71 3.31 -13.22 -8.46
C PHE A 71 3.44 -12.10 -9.51
N ALA A 72 3.94 -12.42 -10.71
CA ALA A 72 4.19 -11.43 -11.76
C ALA A 72 2.91 -10.73 -12.24
N HIS A 73 1.77 -11.42 -12.21
CA HIS A 73 0.50 -10.86 -12.64
C HIS A 73 0.09 -9.65 -11.76
N PRO A 74 -0.33 -8.52 -12.35
CA PRO A 74 -0.67 -7.30 -11.60
C PRO A 74 -1.68 -7.48 -10.47
N ALA A 75 -2.54 -8.50 -10.55
CA ALA A 75 -3.50 -8.85 -9.50
C ALA A 75 -2.85 -9.02 -8.10
N PHE A 76 -1.56 -9.36 -8.03
CA PHE A 76 -0.86 -9.62 -6.76
C PHE A 76 -0.18 -8.40 -6.12
N TRP A 77 0.15 -7.37 -6.90
CA TRP A 77 0.96 -6.23 -6.41
C TRP A 77 0.38 -4.85 -6.75
N ALA A 78 -0.36 -4.72 -7.86
CA ALA A 78 -0.98 -3.47 -8.26
C ALA A 78 -2.14 -2.96 -7.36
N PRO A 79 -2.84 -3.76 -6.52
CA PRO A 79 -3.91 -3.21 -5.68
C PRO A 79 -3.43 -2.32 -4.54
N PHE A 80 -2.15 -2.42 -4.17
CA PHE A 80 -1.68 -1.84 -2.93
C PHE A 80 -1.34 -0.36 -3.09
N ASP A 81 -1.86 0.46 -2.19
CA ASP A 81 -1.53 1.87 -2.08
C ASP A 81 -1.09 2.22 -0.65
N LEU A 82 -0.03 3.03 -0.56
CA LEU A 82 0.44 3.61 0.69
C LEU A 82 -0.06 5.05 0.81
N VAL A 83 -0.88 5.32 1.83
CA VAL A 83 -1.47 6.63 2.09
C VAL A 83 -0.88 7.24 3.37
N GLY A 84 -0.48 8.50 3.33
CA GLY A 84 0.05 9.24 4.49
C GLY A 84 1.48 9.73 4.26
N ARG A 85 2.22 9.96 5.35
CA ARG A 85 3.61 10.46 5.33
C ARG A 85 4.62 9.34 5.08
N GLY A 86 4.52 8.71 3.91
CA GLY A 86 5.40 7.61 3.52
C GLY A 86 6.82 8.04 3.17
N ASP A 87 7.03 9.32 2.86
CA ASP A 87 8.30 9.94 2.47
C ASP A 87 9.18 10.33 3.66
N GLU A 88 8.65 10.36 4.88
CA GLU A 88 9.43 10.67 6.07
C GLU A 88 10.48 9.59 6.37
N SER A 89 11.65 10.03 6.84
CA SER A 89 12.74 9.13 7.22
C SER A 89 12.31 8.20 8.37
N LEU A 90 12.57 6.91 8.17
CA LEU A 90 12.54 5.85 9.16
C LEU A 90 13.80 5.89 10.04
N VAL A 91 14.89 6.48 9.55
CA VAL A 91 16.14 6.71 10.28
C VAL A 91 16.02 8.03 11.05
N GLY A 92 15.83 7.90 12.35
CA GLY A 92 15.52 8.97 13.30
C GLY A 92 14.86 8.43 14.58
N ARG A 93 14.97 7.11 14.79
CA ARG A 93 14.61 6.37 16.00
C ARG A 93 15.86 5.74 16.56
#